data_AF-A0A2P0B4C1-F1
#
_entry.id   AF-A0A2P0B4C1-F1
#
_cell.length_a   1.000
_cell.length_b   1.000
_cell.length_c   1.000
_cell.angle_alpha   90.00
_cell.angle_beta   90.00
_cell.angle_gamma   90.00
#
_symmetry.space_group_name_H-M   'P 1'
#
loop_
_entity.id
_entity.type
_entity.pdbx_description
1 polymer ?
#
loop_
_entity_poly.entity_id
_entity_poly.type
_entity_poly.pdbx_seq_one_letter_code
_entity_poly.pdbx_strand_id
1 'polypeptide(L)'
;MMHEGIDALTEKEKQALRLMLRGHDAKSIARELDRSVHTVNDRLRAARRKLAVTSSREAARILLEDEGPEILGHNPLGEASTAAGPDTFDPSNGRHPGPRAAGKLRGWIVGGCLLMSLILALALAAATADQPSMPDSPPEQVALDHATEDAARAWLAMVDASDWSASFAAAGKQFREQNTVAGWEAASQAARVPLGAVMEREAIGYQSVNAPPRGYRVVQFRSDFANRKSVTESVTLEQEGGGSWRVVGYFID
;
A
#
# COMPACT_ATOMS: atom_id res chain seq x y z
N MET A 1 -17.95 13.36 26.94
CA MET A 1 -18.17 12.85 25.57
C MET A 1 -17.05 11.94 25.06
N MET A 2 -15.80 12.00 25.57
CA MET A 2 -14.74 11.06 25.15
C MET A 2 -14.80 9.68 25.83
N HIS A 3 -15.15 9.62 27.12
CA HIS A 3 -15.23 8.37 27.90
C HIS A 3 -16.28 7.37 27.38
N GLU A 4 -17.39 7.86 26.79
CA GLU A 4 -18.48 7.02 26.28
C GLU A 4 -18.08 6.14 25.08
N GLY A 5 -17.11 6.60 24.27
CA GLY A 5 -16.56 5.82 23.17
C GLY A 5 -15.61 4.70 23.64
N ILE A 6 -15.03 4.84 24.82
CA ILE A 6 -14.07 3.88 25.41
C ILE A 6 -14.81 2.73 26.09
N ASP A 7 -15.91 3.02 26.78
CA ASP A 7 -16.81 2.01 27.34
C ASP A 7 -17.45 1.11 26.26
N ALA A 8 -17.59 1.63 25.03
CA ALA A 8 -18.08 0.87 23.88
C ALA A 8 -17.04 -0.10 23.28
N LEU A 9 -15.76 -0.01 23.67
CA LEU A 9 -14.70 -0.90 23.20
C LEU A 9 -14.78 -2.26 23.88
N THR A 10 -14.68 -3.32 23.07
CA THR A 10 -14.57 -4.69 23.58
C THR A 10 -13.14 -4.96 24.08
N GLU A 11 -12.99 -5.89 25.02
CA GLU A 11 -11.65 -6.28 25.55
C GLU A 11 -10.67 -6.71 24.45
N LYS A 12 -11.16 -7.34 23.38
CA LYS A 12 -10.32 -7.74 22.22
C LYS A 12 -9.82 -6.55 21.41
N GLU A 13 -10.59 -5.46 21.37
CA GLU A 13 -10.20 -4.19 20.72
C GLU A 13 -9.23 -3.42 21.59
N LYS A 14 -9.48 -3.33 22.91
CA LYS A 14 -8.55 -2.74 23.88
C LYS A 14 -7.20 -3.45 23.88
N GLN A 15 -7.18 -4.78 23.87
CA GLN A 15 -5.94 -5.58 23.80
C GLN A 15 -5.10 -5.26 22.56
N ALA A 16 -5.73 -5.07 21.39
CA ALA A 16 -5.02 -4.72 20.16
C ALA A 16 -4.43 -3.30 20.24
N LEU A 17 -5.13 -2.35 20.86
CA LEU A 17 -4.64 -0.98 21.08
C LEU A 17 -3.47 -0.93 22.09
N ARG A 18 -3.53 -1.72 23.17
CA ARG A 18 -2.43 -1.83 24.16
C ARG A 18 -1.14 -2.33 23.52
N LEU A 19 -1.21 -3.36 22.68
CA LEU A 19 -0.03 -3.86 21.96
C LEU A 19 0.52 -2.82 20.97
N MET A 20 -0.34 -1.99 20.38
CA MET A 20 0.11 -0.87 19.54
C MET A 20 0.87 0.21 20.32
N LEU A 21 0.47 0.48 21.57
CA LEU A 21 1.22 1.39 22.46
C LEU A 21 2.60 0.84 22.81
N ARG A 22 2.72 -0.49 22.92
CA ARG A 22 4.00 -1.19 23.14
C ARG A 22 4.90 -1.23 21.90
N GLY A 23 4.50 -0.60 20.80
CA GLY A 23 5.29 -0.48 19.58
C GLY A 23 5.11 -1.63 18.58
N HIS A 24 4.17 -2.54 18.82
CA HIS A 24 3.86 -3.59 17.85
C HIS A 24 3.09 -3.04 16.66
N ASP A 25 3.42 -3.52 15.46
CA ASP A 25 2.63 -3.32 14.26
C ASP A 25 1.54 -4.40 14.14
N ALA A 26 0.59 -4.23 13.21
CA ALA A 26 -0.52 -5.16 13.05
C ALA A 26 -0.06 -6.61 12.77
N LYS A 27 1.09 -6.79 12.10
CA LYS A 27 1.68 -8.10 11.81
C LYS A 27 2.25 -8.75 13.07
N SER A 28 2.93 -7.99 13.91
CA SER A 28 3.47 -8.48 15.18
C SER A 28 2.36 -8.75 16.19
N ILE A 29 1.31 -7.92 16.23
CA ILE A 29 0.11 -8.17 17.06
C ILE A 29 -0.59 -9.47 16.63
N ALA A 30 -0.69 -9.73 15.33
CA ALA A 30 -1.29 -10.95 14.81
C ALA A 30 -0.53 -12.21 15.27
N ARG A 31 0.81 -12.15 15.27
CA ARG A 31 1.67 -13.22 15.81
C ARG A 31 1.50 -13.39 17.31
N GLU A 32 1.49 -12.30 18.07
CA GLU A 32 1.34 -12.31 19.53
C GLU A 32 -0.02 -12.87 19.98
N LEU A 33 -1.08 -12.60 19.21
CA LEU A 33 -2.44 -13.02 19.54
C LEU A 33 -2.84 -14.36 18.90
N ASP A 34 -1.95 -15.02 18.15
CA ASP A 34 -2.24 -16.19 17.30
C ASP A 34 -3.50 -15.98 16.44
N ARG A 35 -3.63 -14.82 15.81
CA ARG A 35 -4.77 -14.47 14.95
C ARG A 35 -4.29 -13.97 13.60
N SER A 36 -5.18 -13.98 12.62
CA SER A 36 -4.86 -13.39 11.31
C SER A 36 -4.72 -11.87 11.44
N VAL A 37 -3.82 -11.30 10.62
CA VAL A 37 -3.63 -9.84 10.51
C VAL A 37 -4.94 -9.14 10.14
N HIS A 38 -5.79 -9.77 9.33
CA HIS A 38 -7.10 -9.25 8.95
C HIS A 38 -8.01 -9.07 10.17
N THR A 39 -8.09 -10.09 11.03
CA THR A 39 -8.88 -10.01 12.27
C THR A 39 -8.37 -8.92 13.22
N VAL A 40 -7.06 -8.69 13.29
CA VAL A 40 -6.47 -7.59 14.07
C VAL A 40 -6.86 -6.23 13.47
N ASN A 41 -6.79 -6.09 12.15
CA ASN A 41 -7.17 -4.86 11.45
C ASN A 41 -8.66 -4.55 11.61
N ASP A 42 -9.54 -5.55 11.60
CA ASP A 42 -10.97 -5.38 11.85
C ASP A 42 -11.22 -4.82 13.25
N ARG A 43 -10.51 -5.33 14.27
CA ARG A 43 -10.58 -4.82 15.64
C ARG A 43 -10.09 -3.38 15.73
N LEU A 44 -8.96 -3.06 15.11
CA LEU A 44 -8.43 -1.69 15.09
C LEU A 44 -9.35 -0.72 14.34
N ARG A 45 -10.07 -1.18 13.30
CA ARG A 45 -11.06 -0.39 12.56
C ARG A 45 -12.34 -0.19 13.36
N ALA A 46 -12.82 -1.22 14.05
CA ALA A 46 -13.97 -1.12 14.93
C ALA A 46 -13.69 -0.15 16.08
N ALA A 47 -12.49 -0.20 16.69
CA ALA A 47 -12.07 0.73 17.72
C ALA A 47 -12.03 2.19 17.23
N ARG A 48 -11.47 2.45 16.05
CA ARG A 48 -11.48 3.79 15.43
C ARG A 48 -12.88 4.34 15.19
N ARG A 49 -13.81 3.51 14.71
CA ARG A 49 -15.20 3.92 14.48
C ARG A 49 -15.90 4.30 15.80
N LYS A 50 -15.67 3.54 16.86
CA LYS A 50 -16.27 3.79 18.19
C LYS A 50 -15.70 5.04 18.86
N LEU A 51 -14.41 5.29 18.68
CA LEU A 51 -13.74 6.48 19.21
C LEU A 51 -13.82 7.71 18.29
N ALA A 52 -14.47 7.58 17.12
CA ALA A 52 -14.58 8.62 16.11
C ALA A 52 -13.23 9.24 15.66
N VAL A 53 -12.16 8.44 15.67
CA VAL A 53 -10.80 8.88 15.28
C VAL A 53 -10.33 8.26 13.98
N THR A 54 -9.44 8.97 13.31
CA THR A 54 -8.97 8.58 11.97
C THR A 54 -7.77 7.62 12.04
N SER A 55 -7.00 7.67 13.14
CA SER A 55 -5.78 6.89 13.32
C SER A 55 -5.88 5.88 14.46
N SER A 56 -5.36 4.66 14.25
CA SER A 56 -5.28 3.65 15.30
C SER A 56 -4.29 4.05 16.40
N ARG A 57 -3.27 4.86 16.06
CA ARG A 57 -2.33 5.41 17.07
C ARG A 57 -2.99 6.47 17.94
N GLU A 58 -3.89 7.24 17.36
CA GLU A 58 -4.71 8.20 18.09
C GLU A 58 -5.72 7.48 18.99
N ALA A 59 -6.40 6.45 18.47
CA ALA A 59 -7.25 5.56 19.28
C ALA A 59 -6.49 4.93 20.46
N ALA A 60 -5.26 4.48 20.22
CA ALA A 60 -4.41 3.90 21.25
C ALA A 60 -4.00 4.93 22.32
N ARG A 61 -3.73 6.18 21.91
CA ARG A 61 -3.43 7.28 22.86
C ARG A 61 -4.65 7.62 23.73
N ILE A 62 -5.83 7.69 23.13
CA ILE A 62 -7.09 7.94 23.86
C ILE A 62 -7.34 6.82 24.89
N LEU A 63 -7.06 5.56 24.52
CA LEU A 63 -7.15 4.44 25.46
C LEU A 63 -6.15 4.58 26.62
N LEU A 64 -4.91 5.02 26.35
CA LEU A 64 -3.89 5.23 27.39
C LEU A 64 -4.26 6.35 28.37
N GLU A 65 -4.89 7.42 27.87
CA GLU A 65 -5.34 8.55 28.69
C GLU A 65 -6.46 8.13 29.66
N ASP A 66 -7.24 7.11 29.32
CA ASP A 66 -8.34 6.56 30.13
C ASP A 66 -7.92 5.42 31.06
N GLU A 67 -7.11 4.47 30.58
CA GLU A 67 -6.60 3.35 31.39
C GLU A 67 -5.50 3.79 32.38
N GLY A 68 -4.94 5.00 32.19
CA GLY A 68 -3.77 5.48 32.90
C GLY A 68 -2.47 4.80 32.42
N PRO A 69 -1.28 5.33 32.76
CA PRO A 69 -0.03 4.66 32.44
C PRO A 69 0.01 3.31 33.16
N GLU A 70 -0.12 2.23 32.39
CA GLU A 70 0.10 0.86 32.86
C GLU A 70 1.57 0.74 33.31
N ILE A 71 1.83 1.02 34.60
CA ILE A 71 3.11 0.74 35.25
C ILE A 71 3.22 -0.77 35.39
N LEU A 72 3.70 -1.43 34.34
CA LEU A 72 4.18 -2.80 34.42
C LEU A 72 5.71 -2.78 34.51
N GLY A 73 6.19 -3.35 35.60
CA GLY A 73 7.49 -3.07 36.19
C GLY A 73 8.68 -3.38 35.27
N HIS A 74 9.78 -2.70 35.60
CA HIS A 74 11.12 -3.20 35.31
C HIS A 74 11.20 -4.67 35.69
N ASN A 75 11.35 -5.56 34.70
CA ASN A 75 12.12 -6.76 34.97
C ASN A 75 13.59 -6.36 34.92
N PRO A 76 14.33 -6.44 36.04
CA PRO A 76 15.78 -6.30 35.98
C PRO A 76 16.30 -7.41 35.08
N LEU A 77 17.09 -7.01 34.08
CA LEU A 77 17.92 -7.94 33.31
C LEU A 77 18.74 -8.75 34.33
N GLY A 78 18.38 -10.03 34.47
CA GLY A 78 19.00 -10.95 35.41
C GLY A 78 20.50 -11.07 35.12
N GLU A 79 21.28 -10.69 36.12
CA GLU A 79 22.67 -11.12 36.26
C GLU A 79 22.74 -12.65 36.31
N ALA A 80 23.59 -13.23 35.47
CA ALA A 80 24.26 -14.48 35.77
C ALA A 80 25.76 -14.25 35.62
N SER A 81 26.42 -14.05 36.76
CA SER A 81 27.86 -14.09 36.96
C SER A 81 28.34 -15.53 36.72
N THR A 82 29.36 -15.80 35.90
CA THR A 82 30.78 -16.03 36.26
C THR A 82 31.45 -16.58 34.97
N ALA A 83 32.71 -16.35 34.60
CA ALA A 83 33.91 -16.22 35.41
C ALA A 83 35.02 -15.41 34.71
N ALA A 84 35.64 -14.54 35.53
CA ALA A 84 37.04 -14.15 35.65
C ALA A 84 38.02 -14.25 34.46
N GLY A 85 38.59 -13.08 34.12
CA GLY A 85 39.95 -12.89 33.59
C GLY A 85 40.34 -11.40 33.74
N PRO A 86 41.50 -11.03 34.32
CA PRO A 86 41.67 -9.75 34.99
C PRO A 86 42.37 -8.65 34.16
N ASP A 87 42.08 -7.42 34.58
CA ASP A 87 42.90 -6.20 34.60
C ASP A 87 43.42 -5.59 33.28
N THR A 88 42.85 -4.44 32.92
CA THR A 88 43.62 -3.19 32.92
C THR A 88 42.71 -1.96 33.05
N PHE A 89 43.02 -1.12 34.03
CA PHE A 89 42.37 0.15 34.32
C PHE A 89 43.23 1.26 33.72
N ASP A 90 42.64 2.20 32.96
CA ASP A 90 43.14 3.57 32.87
C ASP A 90 41.97 4.54 32.56
N PRO A 91 41.77 5.63 33.33
CA PRO A 91 40.64 6.52 33.19
C PRO A 91 41.00 7.74 32.34
N SER A 92 40.19 8.09 31.34
CA SER A 92 40.18 9.47 30.84
C SER A 92 38.78 9.94 30.44
N ASN A 93 38.47 11.11 30.96
CA ASN A 93 37.23 11.85 30.89
C ASN A 93 36.81 12.22 29.46
N GLY A 94 35.50 12.28 29.24
CA GLY A 94 34.89 13.46 28.63
C GLY A 94 34.07 13.27 27.36
N ARG A 95 32.74 13.29 27.55
CA ARG A 95 31.75 14.07 26.77
C ARG A 95 31.40 13.64 25.32
N HIS A 96 30.21 13.06 25.20
CA HIS A 96 29.34 13.10 23.99
C HIS A 96 28.87 14.55 23.69
N PRO A 97 28.60 14.95 22.43
CA PRO A 97 27.48 14.40 21.63
C PRO A 97 27.63 14.35 20.07
N GLY A 98 27.22 13.22 19.48
CA GLY A 98 26.68 13.05 18.11
C GLY A 98 27.55 13.43 16.87
N PRO A 99 27.12 13.13 15.63
CA PRO A 99 25.98 12.31 15.20
C PRO A 99 26.39 10.98 14.51
N ARG A 100 25.43 10.06 14.48
CA ARG A 100 25.52 8.73 13.85
C ARG A 100 25.61 8.83 12.33
N ALA A 101 26.43 7.97 11.76
CA ALA A 101 26.52 7.70 10.33
C ALA A 101 25.15 7.42 9.72
N ALA A 102 24.83 8.18 8.68
CA ALA A 102 23.70 7.99 7.80
C ALA A 102 23.96 6.81 6.83
N GLY A 103 22.95 5.97 6.63
CA GLY A 103 22.91 4.90 5.61
C GLY A 103 22.27 3.63 6.21
N LYS A 104 21.16 3.08 5.72
CA LYS A 104 20.47 3.18 4.44
C LYS A 104 18.95 3.15 4.70
N LEU A 105 18.27 4.25 4.38
CA LEU A 105 16.83 4.24 4.13
C LEU A 105 16.67 4.35 2.61
N ARG A 106 16.46 3.21 1.93
CA ARG A 106 15.91 3.20 0.57
C ARG A 106 14.43 3.52 0.68
N GLY A 107 14.12 4.81 0.83
CA GLY A 107 12.78 5.34 0.75
C GLY A 107 12.41 5.60 -0.69
N TRP A 108 11.31 4.99 -1.15
CA TRP A 108 10.53 5.57 -2.24
C TRP A 108 9.35 6.31 -1.61
N ILE A 109 9.48 7.63 -1.61
CA ILE A 109 8.42 8.59 -1.37
C ILE A 109 7.77 8.85 -2.72
N VAL A 110 6.49 8.53 -2.87
CA VAL A 110 5.59 9.31 -3.73
C VAL A 110 4.30 9.50 -2.96
N GLY A 111 3.97 10.77 -2.68
CA GLY A 111 2.71 11.18 -2.08
C GLY A 111 1.54 10.76 -2.97
N GLY A 112 0.47 10.26 -2.33
CA GLY A 112 -0.70 9.71 -3.01
C GLY A 112 -1.21 8.38 -2.42
N CYS A 113 -0.70 7.97 -1.25
CA CYS A 113 -0.89 6.64 -0.67
C CYS A 113 -2.33 6.28 -0.23
N LEU A 114 -3.37 7.08 -0.47
CA LEU A 114 -4.75 6.70 -0.12
C LEU A 114 -5.59 6.23 -1.32
N LEU A 115 -5.32 6.72 -2.54
CA LEU A 115 -6.00 6.24 -3.76
C LEU A 115 -5.25 5.06 -4.39
N MET A 116 -3.91 5.12 -4.44
CA MET A 116 -3.09 4.02 -4.96
C MET A 116 -3.15 2.77 -4.07
N SER A 117 -3.36 2.91 -2.76
CA SER A 117 -3.52 1.75 -1.86
C SER A 117 -4.89 1.09 -2.00
N LEU A 118 -5.94 1.84 -2.39
CA LEU A 118 -7.25 1.28 -2.70
C LEU A 118 -7.22 0.52 -4.03
N ILE A 119 -6.52 1.04 -5.04
CA ILE A 119 -6.32 0.35 -6.33
C ILE A 119 -5.39 -0.86 -6.17
N LEU A 120 -4.30 -0.75 -5.40
CA LEU A 120 -3.40 -1.87 -5.09
C LEU A 120 -4.09 -2.95 -4.25
N ALA A 121 -4.91 -2.59 -3.27
CA ALA A 121 -5.68 -3.56 -2.48
C ALA A 121 -6.72 -4.30 -3.34
N LEU A 122 -7.30 -3.64 -4.34
CA LEU A 122 -8.28 -4.25 -5.23
C LEU A 122 -7.62 -5.11 -6.33
N ALA A 123 -6.47 -4.69 -6.86
CA ALA A 123 -5.67 -5.49 -7.78
C ALA A 123 -5.08 -6.74 -7.11
N LEU A 124 -4.59 -6.62 -5.86
CA LEU A 124 -4.01 -7.75 -5.13
C LEU A 124 -5.07 -8.72 -4.58
N ALA A 125 -6.28 -8.25 -4.26
CA ALA A 125 -7.39 -9.12 -3.85
C ALA A 125 -7.93 -10.01 -4.99
N ALA A 126 -7.57 -9.72 -6.24
CA ALA A 126 -8.01 -10.50 -7.40
C ALA A 126 -6.95 -11.47 -7.95
N ALA A 127 -5.70 -11.42 -7.47
CA ALA A 127 -4.63 -12.32 -7.90
C ALA A 127 -4.81 -13.78 -7.43
N THR A 128 -5.91 -14.11 -6.74
CA THR A 128 -6.23 -15.48 -6.30
C THR A 128 -7.52 -16.04 -6.91
N ALA A 129 -8.08 -15.40 -7.92
CA ALA A 129 -9.16 -15.99 -8.70
C ALA A 129 -8.69 -16.12 -10.14
N ASP A 130 -8.21 -17.31 -10.49
CA ASP A 130 -8.34 -17.83 -11.84
C ASP A 130 -9.85 -17.79 -12.13
N GLN A 131 -10.34 -16.68 -12.69
CA GLN A 131 -11.75 -16.55 -13.03
C GLN A 131 -11.95 -17.36 -14.30
N PRO A 132 -12.61 -18.53 -14.25
CA PRO A 132 -12.97 -19.23 -15.46
C PRO A 132 -13.83 -18.29 -16.32
N SER A 133 -13.48 -18.19 -17.59
CA SER A 133 -14.27 -17.49 -18.60
C SER A 133 -15.72 -17.97 -18.50
N MET A 134 -16.60 -17.15 -17.91
CA MET A 134 -18.02 -17.48 -17.87
C MET A 134 -18.60 -17.33 -19.28
N PRO A 135 -19.42 -18.28 -19.76
CA PRO A 135 -20.11 -18.12 -21.03
C PRO A 135 -21.14 -16.98 -20.92
N ASP A 136 -21.21 -16.16 -21.96
CA ASP A 136 -22.09 -14.99 -22.17
C ASP A 136 -22.04 -13.90 -21.09
N SER A 137 -20.94 -13.15 -21.06
CA SER A 137 -21.00 -11.78 -20.55
C SER A 137 -21.99 -10.96 -21.39
N PRO A 138 -22.82 -10.07 -20.79
CA PRO A 138 -23.75 -9.24 -21.55
C PRO A 138 -23.03 -8.48 -22.67
N PRO A 139 -23.63 -8.29 -23.86
CA PRO A 139 -23.00 -7.62 -25.00
C PRO A 139 -22.45 -6.23 -24.65
N GLU A 140 -23.13 -5.52 -23.75
CA GLU A 140 -22.69 -4.22 -23.24
C GLU A 140 -21.39 -4.31 -22.44
N GLN A 141 -21.23 -5.36 -21.63
CA GLN A 141 -20.01 -5.58 -20.86
C GLN A 141 -18.84 -5.97 -21.76
N VAL A 142 -19.06 -6.82 -22.76
CA VAL A 142 -18.03 -7.17 -23.76
C VAL A 142 -17.58 -5.92 -24.53
N ALA A 143 -18.52 -5.08 -24.97
CA ALA A 143 -18.19 -3.82 -25.64
C ALA A 143 -17.40 -2.87 -24.74
N LEU A 144 -17.75 -2.80 -23.44
CA LEU A 144 -17.03 -2.01 -22.45
C LEU A 144 -15.61 -2.52 -22.21
N ASP A 145 -15.45 -3.84 -22.14
CA ASP A 145 -14.14 -4.51 -21.99
C ASP A 145 -13.22 -4.15 -23.16
N HIS A 146 -13.68 -4.33 -24.40
CA HIS A 146 -12.95 -3.91 -25.60
C HIS A 146 -12.61 -2.41 -25.59
N ALA A 147 -13.58 -1.53 -25.31
CA ALA A 147 -13.34 -0.09 -25.28
C ALA A 147 -12.28 0.33 -24.24
N THR A 148 -12.29 -0.32 -23.06
CA THR A 148 -11.30 -0.06 -22.02
C THR A 148 -9.93 -0.63 -22.35
N GLU A 149 -9.88 -1.80 -23.00
CA GLU A 149 -8.63 -2.40 -23.46
C GLU A 149 -7.96 -1.56 -24.54
N ASP A 150 -8.72 -1.12 -25.54
CA ASP A 150 -8.22 -0.31 -26.65
C ASP A 150 -7.61 0.99 -26.12
N ALA A 151 -8.30 1.66 -25.18
CA ALA A 151 -7.80 2.85 -24.52
C ALA A 151 -6.52 2.57 -23.71
N ALA A 152 -6.47 1.45 -22.98
CA ALA A 152 -5.28 1.05 -22.22
C ALA A 152 -4.09 0.76 -23.13
N ARG A 153 -4.29 0.00 -24.22
CA ARG A 153 -3.25 -0.34 -25.21
C ARG A 153 -2.74 0.90 -25.94
N ALA A 154 -3.63 1.80 -26.36
CA ALA A 154 -3.24 3.05 -27.00
C ALA A 154 -2.37 3.91 -26.07
N TRP A 155 -2.72 3.96 -24.77
CA TRP A 155 -1.90 4.65 -23.78
C TRP A 155 -0.55 3.97 -23.55
N LEU A 156 -0.55 2.64 -23.36
CA LEU A 156 0.66 1.85 -23.17
C LEU A 156 1.61 1.93 -24.36
N ALA A 157 1.12 2.10 -25.60
CA ALA A 157 1.97 2.28 -26.77
C ALA A 157 2.87 3.53 -26.65
N MET A 158 2.38 4.64 -26.08
CA MET A 158 3.20 5.82 -25.79
C MET A 158 4.24 5.52 -24.71
N VAL A 159 3.87 4.74 -23.69
CA VAL A 159 4.77 4.31 -22.61
C VAL A 159 5.85 3.35 -23.15
N ASP A 160 5.50 2.47 -24.09
CA ASP A 160 6.42 1.54 -24.75
C ASP A 160 7.40 2.30 -25.67
N ALA A 161 6.93 3.36 -26.34
CA ALA A 161 7.76 4.28 -27.11
C ALA A 161 8.65 5.19 -26.25
N SER A 162 8.56 5.08 -24.91
CA SER A 162 9.24 5.96 -23.96
C SER A 162 8.88 7.44 -24.09
N ASP A 163 7.71 7.75 -24.66
CA ASP A 163 7.18 9.10 -24.73
C ASP A 163 6.43 9.45 -23.44
N TRP A 164 7.20 9.76 -22.41
CA TRP A 164 6.70 10.06 -21.07
C TRP A 164 5.83 11.32 -21.05
N SER A 165 6.18 12.31 -21.88
CA SER A 165 5.41 13.54 -22.00
C SER A 165 4.05 13.29 -22.65
N ALA A 166 4.00 12.56 -23.78
CA ALA A 166 2.75 12.25 -24.44
C ALA A 166 1.85 11.32 -23.60
N SER A 167 2.43 10.29 -22.98
CA SER A 167 1.67 9.40 -22.08
C SER A 167 1.10 10.14 -20.87
N PHE A 168 1.87 11.07 -20.26
CA PHE A 168 1.36 11.92 -19.18
C PHE A 168 0.24 12.85 -19.68
N ALA A 169 0.42 13.50 -20.83
CA ALA A 169 -0.58 14.39 -21.40
C ALA A 169 -1.89 13.65 -21.74
N ALA A 170 -1.79 12.43 -22.26
CA ALA A 170 -2.92 11.60 -22.65
C ALA A 170 -3.65 10.91 -21.47
N ALA A 171 -3.04 10.86 -20.29
CA ALA A 171 -3.61 10.28 -19.08
C ALA A 171 -4.88 11.02 -18.62
N GLY A 172 -5.55 10.51 -17.59
CA GLY A 172 -6.70 11.19 -16.98
C GLY A 172 -6.29 12.38 -16.12
N LYS A 173 -7.24 13.28 -15.87
CA LYS A 173 -7.12 14.43 -14.98
C LYS A 173 -6.60 14.00 -13.61
N GLN A 174 -7.16 12.93 -13.04
CA GLN A 174 -6.73 12.40 -11.75
C GLN A 174 -5.24 12.03 -11.74
N PHE A 175 -4.74 11.38 -12.80
CA PHE A 175 -3.32 11.03 -12.91
C PHE A 175 -2.44 12.28 -12.97
N ARG A 176 -2.82 13.26 -13.80
CA ARG A 176 -2.07 14.50 -14.00
C ARG A 176 -2.08 15.43 -12.79
N GLU A 177 -3.15 15.43 -11.99
CA GLU A 177 -3.23 16.24 -10.76
C GLU A 177 -2.39 15.66 -9.63
N GLN A 178 -2.14 14.35 -9.64
CA GLN A 178 -1.40 13.65 -8.59
C GLN A 178 0.09 13.45 -8.91
N ASN A 179 0.49 13.69 -10.16
CA ASN A 179 1.85 13.44 -10.63
C ASN A 179 2.40 14.66 -11.38
N THR A 180 3.69 14.64 -11.66
CA THR A 180 4.34 15.58 -12.57
C THR A 180 4.96 14.81 -13.73
N VAL A 181 5.18 15.47 -14.87
CA VAL A 181 5.87 14.83 -16.02
C VAL A 181 7.23 14.29 -15.60
N ALA A 182 8.01 15.08 -14.86
CA ALA A 182 9.34 14.67 -14.38
C ALA A 182 9.27 13.48 -13.38
N GLY A 183 8.28 13.49 -12.48
CA GLY A 183 8.08 12.39 -11.53
C GLY A 183 7.64 11.10 -12.23
N TRP A 184 6.74 11.22 -13.21
CA TRP A 184 6.31 10.10 -14.06
C TRP A 184 7.48 9.53 -14.84
N GLU A 185 8.23 10.36 -15.55
CA GLU A 185 9.41 9.96 -16.31
C GLU A 185 10.43 9.21 -15.44
N ALA A 186 10.80 9.77 -14.28
CA ALA A 186 11.75 9.13 -13.38
C ALA A 186 11.26 7.75 -12.89
N ALA A 187 9.98 7.64 -12.56
CA ALA A 187 9.37 6.38 -12.15
C ALA A 187 9.31 5.36 -13.30
N SER A 188 8.90 5.78 -14.50
CA SER A 188 8.83 4.94 -15.70
C SER A 188 10.21 4.44 -16.10
N GLN A 189 11.23 5.29 -16.05
CA GLN A 189 12.61 4.89 -16.33
C GLN A 189 13.09 3.84 -15.33
N ALA A 190 12.89 4.07 -14.03
CA ALA A 190 13.31 3.13 -13.00
C ALA A 190 12.61 1.77 -13.09
N ALA A 191 11.32 1.76 -13.47
CA ALA A 191 10.53 0.54 -13.56
C ALA A 191 10.70 -0.21 -14.89
N ARG A 192 10.71 0.49 -16.03
CA ARG A 192 10.63 -0.14 -17.37
C ARG A 192 11.98 -0.38 -18.04
N VAL A 193 12.97 0.50 -17.84
CA VAL A 193 14.30 0.31 -18.47
C VAL A 193 14.92 -1.05 -18.08
N PRO A 194 14.83 -1.53 -16.82
CA PRO A 194 15.34 -2.85 -16.47
C PRO A 194 14.60 -4.02 -17.15
N LEU A 195 13.31 -3.86 -17.48
CA LEU A 195 12.51 -4.90 -18.12
C LEU A 195 12.87 -5.07 -19.60
N GLY A 196 13.31 -4.00 -20.26
CA GLY A 196 13.63 -3.99 -21.69
C GLY A 196 12.41 -3.82 -22.58
N ALA A 197 12.56 -4.10 -23.88
CA ALA A 197 11.47 -3.96 -24.85
C ALA A 197 10.31 -4.93 -24.56
N VAL A 198 9.07 -4.50 -24.83
CA VAL A 198 7.90 -5.37 -24.84
C VAL A 198 7.98 -6.29 -26.05
N MET A 199 7.84 -7.59 -25.82
CA MET A 199 7.79 -8.63 -26.86
C MET A 199 6.35 -9.06 -27.11
N GLU A 200 5.58 -9.24 -26.05
CA GLU A 200 4.19 -9.68 -26.11
C GLU A 200 3.39 -9.05 -24.96
N ARG A 201 2.11 -8.77 -25.21
CA ARG A 201 1.17 -8.25 -24.22
C ARG A 201 -0.24 -8.79 -24.48
N GLU A 202 -0.72 -9.61 -23.56
CA GLU A 202 -2.04 -10.24 -23.60
C GLU A 202 -2.91 -9.70 -22.47
N ALA A 203 -4.17 -9.36 -22.76
CA ALA A 203 -5.13 -9.01 -21.72
C ALA A 203 -5.59 -10.29 -21.01
N ILE A 204 -5.48 -10.32 -19.68
CA ILE A 204 -5.79 -11.50 -18.86
C ILE A 204 -6.95 -11.28 -17.90
N GLY A 205 -7.48 -10.06 -17.81
CA GLY A 205 -8.64 -9.79 -16.96
C GLY A 205 -9.15 -8.35 -17.03
N TYR A 206 -10.45 -8.22 -16.78
CA TYR A 206 -11.16 -6.94 -16.69
C TYR A 206 -11.90 -6.88 -15.37
N GLN A 207 -11.86 -5.72 -14.71
CA GLN A 207 -12.57 -5.50 -13.45
C GLN A 207 -13.28 -4.17 -13.44
N SER A 208 -14.49 -4.16 -12.89
CA SER A 208 -15.26 -2.95 -12.63
C SER A 208 -15.23 -2.64 -11.14
N VAL A 209 -14.77 -1.44 -10.81
CA VAL A 209 -14.67 -0.94 -9.44
C VAL A 209 -15.77 0.07 -9.22
N ASN A 210 -16.72 -0.24 -8.35
CA ASN A 210 -17.76 0.71 -7.99
C ASN A 210 -17.19 1.79 -7.06
N ALA A 211 -17.02 2.99 -7.60
CA ALA A 211 -16.59 4.18 -6.86
C ALA A 211 -17.50 5.35 -7.24
N PRO A 212 -18.57 5.66 -6.49
CA PRO A 212 -19.40 6.83 -6.78
C PRO A 212 -18.57 8.13 -6.69
N PRO A 213 -18.77 9.12 -7.58
CA PRO A 213 -19.80 9.22 -8.61
C PRO A 213 -19.44 8.57 -9.96
N ARG A 214 -18.19 8.16 -10.19
CA ARG A 214 -17.70 7.57 -11.45
C ARG A 214 -16.88 6.31 -11.15
N GLY A 215 -17.34 5.16 -11.60
CA GLY A 215 -16.65 3.89 -11.41
C GLY A 215 -15.33 3.81 -12.19
N TYR A 216 -14.43 2.94 -11.73
CA TYR A 216 -13.18 2.64 -12.43
C TYR A 216 -13.26 1.32 -13.17
N ARG A 217 -12.43 1.21 -14.20
CA ARG A 217 -12.22 0.01 -14.98
C ARG A 217 -10.75 -0.38 -14.88
N VAL A 218 -10.45 -1.63 -14.55
CA VAL A 218 -9.07 -2.12 -14.50
C VAL A 218 -8.91 -3.15 -15.60
N VAL A 219 -7.88 -2.99 -16.41
CA VAL A 219 -7.43 -3.97 -17.40
C VAL A 219 -6.09 -4.53 -16.92
N GLN A 220 -6.03 -5.84 -16.74
CA GLN A 220 -4.78 -6.54 -16.39
C GLN A 220 -4.20 -7.17 -17.65
N PHE A 221 -2.90 -6.97 -17.86
CA PHE A 221 -2.15 -7.59 -18.92
C PHE A 221 -1.06 -8.50 -18.34
N ARG A 222 -0.84 -9.63 -18.99
CA ARG A 222 0.39 -10.40 -18.87
C ARG A 222 1.31 -9.98 -20.00
N SER A 223 2.48 -9.47 -19.62
CA SER A 223 3.45 -8.92 -20.56
C SER A 223 4.78 -9.64 -20.46
N ASP A 224 5.32 -9.97 -21.61
CA ASP A 224 6.64 -10.52 -21.77
C ASP A 224 7.56 -9.43 -22.27
N PHE A 225 8.50 -9.03 -21.42
CA PHE A 225 9.58 -8.11 -21.79
C PHE A 225 10.84 -8.90 -22.16
N ALA A 226 11.79 -8.21 -22.79
CA ALA A 226 13.06 -8.80 -23.21
C ALA A 226 13.86 -9.42 -22.03
N ASN A 227 13.86 -8.76 -20.86
CA ASN A 227 14.65 -9.18 -19.71
C ASN A 227 13.82 -9.86 -18.60
N ARG A 228 12.49 -9.76 -18.66
CA ARG A 228 11.60 -10.38 -17.66
C ARG A 228 10.29 -10.81 -18.31
N LYS A 229 9.93 -12.07 -18.07
CA LYS A 229 8.73 -12.71 -18.61
C LYS A 229 7.61 -12.71 -17.59
N SER A 230 6.37 -12.81 -18.08
CA SER A 230 5.16 -12.94 -17.26
C SER A 230 5.02 -11.84 -16.20
N VAL A 231 5.31 -10.60 -16.59
CA VAL A 231 5.12 -9.41 -15.76
C VAL A 231 3.64 -9.02 -15.81
N THR A 232 3.05 -8.71 -14.67
CA THR A 232 1.65 -8.28 -14.62
C THR A 232 1.59 -6.76 -14.69
N GLU A 233 0.95 -6.22 -15.73
CA GLU A 233 0.66 -4.79 -15.86
C GLU A 233 -0.82 -4.54 -15.50
N SER A 234 -1.10 -3.67 -14.54
CA SER A 234 -2.46 -3.25 -14.18
C SER A 234 -2.71 -1.80 -14.60
N VAL A 235 -3.65 -1.58 -15.52
CA VAL A 235 -4.04 -0.26 -16.01
C VAL A 235 -5.42 0.09 -15.48
N THR A 236 -5.53 1.18 -14.72
CA THR A 236 -6.81 1.68 -14.20
C THR A 236 -7.28 2.85 -15.05
N LEU A 237 -8.53 2.81 -15.50
CA LEU A 237 -9.17 3.79 -16.34
C LEU A 237 -10.41 4.38 -15.66
N GLU A 238 -10.65 5.66 -15.90
CA GLU A 238 -11.88 6.37 -15.56
C GLU A 238 -12.47 6.95 -16.85
N GLN A 239 -13.80 6.98 -16.93
CA GLN A 239 -14.47 7.69 -18.02
C GLN A 239 -14.52 9.20 -17.72
N GLU A 240 -13.95 10.00 -18.62
CA GLU A 240 -14.00 11.45 -18.55
C GLU A 240 -15.13 12.03 -19.41
N GLY A 241 -15.29 13.35 -19.35
CA GLY A 241 -16.30 14.07 -20.13
C GLY A 241 -16.24 13.69 -21.62
N GLY A 242 -17.41 13.50 -22.23
CA GLY A 242 -17.52 13.05 -23.62
C GLY A 242 -17.37 11.54 -23.82
N GLY A 243 -17.30 10.75 -22.74
CA GLY A 243 -17.33 9.28 -22.81
C GLY A 243 -15.98 8.61 -23.06
N SER A 244 -14.88 9.38 -23.13
CA SER A 244 -13.55 8.82 -23.36
C SER A 244 -12.96 8.16 -22.12
N TRP A 245 -12.45 6.95 -22.27
CA TRP A 245 -11.66 6.26 -21.24
C TRP A 245 -10.25 6.83 -21.17
N ARG A 246 -9.83 7.21 -19.96
CA ARG A 246 -8.51 7.78 -19.69
C ARG A 246 -7.82 7.01 -18.58
N VAL A 247 -6.52 6.75 -18.74
CA VAL A 247 -5.71 6.05 -17.74
C VAL A 247 -5.51 6.95 -16.53
N VAL A 248 -5.98 6.52 -15.37
CA VAL A 248 -5.85 7.22 -14.08
C VAL A 248 -4.86 6.54 -13.14
N GLY A 249 -4.38 5.34 -13.48
CA GLY A 249 -3.35 4.62 -12.72
C GLY A 249 -2.69 3.52 -13.54
N TYR A 250 -1.43 3.22 -13.25
CA TYR A 250 -0.66 2.18 -13.91
C TYR A 250 0.35 1.57 -12.93
N PHE A 251 0.39 0.24 -12.89
CA PHE A 251 1.25 -0.54 -12.01
C PHE A 251 1.87 -1.72 -12.75
N ILE A 252 3.07 -2.12 -12.32
CA ILE A 252 3.82 -3.25 -12.86
C ILE A 252 4.31 -4.10 -11.69
N ASP A 253 4.08 -5.42 -11.73
CA ASP A 253 4.50 -6.41 -10.72
C ASP A 253 5.32 -7.57 -11.35
#